data_AF-A0A1F2Y967-F1
#
_entry.id   AF-A0A1F2Y967-F1
#
_cell.length_a   1.000
_cell.length_b   1.000
_cell.length_c   1.000
_cell.angle_alpha   90.00
_cell.angle_beta   90.00
_cell.angle_gamma   90.00
#
_symmetry.space_group_name_H-M   'P 1'
#
loop_
_entity.id
_entity.type
_entity.pdbx_description
1 polymer ?
#
loop_
_entity_poly.entity_id
_entity_poly.type
_entity_poly.pdbx_seq_one_letter_code
_entity_poly.pdbx_strand_id
1 'polypeptide(L)'
;MPHPELAPVRAVRPETGDRSGVPTWVCPACERENAIAADRCEICGTPFAQLFAEPERRVEIDPSRALRWSLLLPGLGHWMVGHRLDGVARMVLFAWTFGTVVLLALTRSGGSLGSAGALFALYAVSAITLYGVSAIDARRIATGEDPLVPSRTLLWASVVLVVASVLLATVLSLPALRGG
;
A
#
# COMPACT_ATOMS: atom_id res chain seq x y z
N MET A 1 -5.84 39.97 -3.31
CA MET A 1 -5.29 39.13 -4.39
C MET A 1 -6.46 38.49 -5.11
N PRO A 2 -6.67 38.77 -6.41
CA PRO A 2 -7.80 38.23 -7.16
C PRO A 2 -7.56 36.76 -7.53
N HIS A 3 -8.56 35.91 -7.32
CA HIS A 3 -8.55 34.51 -7.74
C HIS A 3 -8.56 34.40 -9.27
N PRO A 4 -7.76 33.52 -9.89
CA PRO A 4 -7.89 33.23 -11.30
C PRO A 4 -9.22 32.49 -11.53
N GLU A 5 -10.07 33.10 -12.34
CA GLU A 5 -11.33 32.57 -12.83
C GLU A 5 -11.02 31.31 -13.66
N LEU A 6 -11.39 30.14 -13.15
CA LEU A 6 -11.25 28.86 -13.85
C LEU A 6 -12.20 28.90 -15.05
N ALA A 7 -11.63 28.92 -16.25
CA ALA A 7 -12.38 28.77 -17.49
C ALA A 7 -13.25 27.51 -17.41
N PRO A 8 -14.53 27.56 -17.82
CA PRO A 8 -15.40 26.41 -17.79
C PRO A 8 -14.81 25.31 -18.69
N VAL A 9 -14.57 24.13 -18.10
CA VAL A 9 -14.20 22.92 -18.83
C VAL A 9 -15.30 22.70 -19.87
N ARG A 10 -14.97 22.90 -21.16
CA ARG A 10 -15.87 22.55 -22.26
C ARG A 10 -16.17 21.07 -22.13
N ALA A 11 -17.41 20.74 -21.75
CA ALA A 11 -17.90 19.38 -21.84
C ALA A 11 -17.76 18.94 -23.31
N VAL A 12 -16.91 17.95 -23.54
CA VAL A 12 -16.85 17.27 -24.83
C VAL A 12 -18.22 16.62 -25.00
N ARG A 13 -19.01 17.17 -25.92
CA ARG A 13 -20.31 16.61 -26.30
C ARG A 13 -20.01 15.26 -26.94
N PRO A 14 -20.52 14.13 -26.43
CA PRO A 14 -20.35 12.86 -27.12
C PRO A 14 -21.00 13.03 -28.49
N GLU A 15 -20.18 12.90 -29.55
CA GLU A 15 -20.71 12.83 -30.90
C GLU A 15 -21.64 11.62 -30.95
N THR A 16 -22.85 11.86 -31.43
CA THR A 16 -23.93 10.88 -31.55
C THR A 16 -23.51 9.78 -32.52
N GLY A 17 -22.86 8.74 -31.99
CA GLY A 17 -22.73 7.42 -32.60
C GLY A 17 -24.07 6.68 -32.51
N ASP A 18 -24.40 6.00 -33.60
CA ASP A 18 -25.53 5.11 -33.89
C ASP A 18 -26.54 4.78 -32.76
N ARG A 19 -27.84 5.01 -33.04
CA ARG A 19 -28.98 4.76 -32.13
C ARG A 19 -29.36 3.27 -32.02
N SER A 20 -28.40 2.37 -32.20
CA SER A 20 -28.59 0.91 -32.10
C SER A 20 -28.37 0.37 -30.68
N GLY A 21 -28.52 1.18 -29.63
CA GLY A 21 -28.87 0.74 -28.26
C GLY A 21 -27.91 -0.20 -27.50
N VAL A 22 -26.87 -0.73 -28.13
CA VAL A 22 -25.88 -1.59 -27.47
C VAL A 22 -24.78 -0.67 -26.93
N PRO A 23 -24.55 -0.65 -25.61
CA PRO A 23 -23.47 0.16 -25.05
C PRO A 23 -22.13 -0.34 -25.59
N THR A 24 -21.22 0.59 -25.91
CA THR A 24 -19.88 0.31 -26.42
C THR A 24 -18.82 1.03 -25.58
N TRP A 25 -17.57 0.61 -25.74
CA TRP A 25 -16.39 1.27 -25.18
C TRP A 25 -15.28 1.40 -26.21
N VAL A 26 -14.51 2.49 -26.12
CA VAL A 26 -13.42 2.79 -27.04
C VAL A 26 -12.10 2.27 -26.47
N CYS A 27 -11.33 1.51 -27.24
CA CYS A 27 -10.05 0.99 -26.80
C CYS A 27 -9.01 2.12 -26.65
N PRO A 28 -8.32 2.25 -25.51
CA PRO A 28 -7.33 3.33 -25.32
C PRO A 28 -6.03 3.13 -26.11
N ALA A 29 -5.80 1.94 -26.68
CA ALA A 29 -4.56 1.63 -27.41
C ALA A 29 -4.71 1.77 -28.94
N CYS A 30 -5.87 1.40 -29.50
CA CYS A 30 -6.10 1.40 -30.94
C CYS A 30 -7.41 2.11 -31.36
N GLU A 31 -8.09 2.76 -30.41
CA GLU A 31 -9.29 3.59 -30.63
C GLU A 31 -10.50 2.85 -31.21
N ARG A 32 -10.45 1.51 -31.26
CA ARG A 32 -11.55 0.67 -31.72
C ARG A 32 -12.72 0.68 -30.73
N GLU A 33 -13.94 0.84 -31.24
CA GLU A 33 -15.16 0.56 -30.48
C GLU A 33 -15.37 -0.96 -30.31
N ASN A 34 -15.63 -1.38 -29.07
CA ASN A 34 -15.94 -2.75 -28.70
C ASN A 34 -17.28 -2.77 -27.96
N ALA A 35 -18.00 -3.90 -28.01
CA ALA A 35 -19.22 -4.07 -27.23
C ALA A 35 -18.93 -4.00 -25.72
N ILE A 36 -19.84 -3.44 -24.92
CA ILE A 36 -19.67 -3.35 -23.45
C ILE A 36 -19.54 -4.72 -22.76
N ALA A 37 -20.02 -5.79 -23.40
CA ALA A 37 -19.86 -7.15 -22.91
C ALA A 37 -18.48 -7.77 -23.19
N ALA A 38 -17.62 -7.11 -23.97
CA ALA A 38 -16.29 -7.59 -24.29
C ALA A 38 -15.26 -7.11 -23.25
N ASP A 39 -14.59 -8.05 -22.58
CA ASP A 39 -13.57 -7.78 -21.56
C ASP A 39 -12.22 -7.32 -22.14
N ARG A 40 -12.03 -7.47 -23.46
CA ARG A 40 -10.80 -7.13 -24.19
C ARG A 40 -11.13 -6.59 -25.57
N CYS A 41 -10.27 -5.74 -26.11
CA CYS A 41 -10.39 -5.29 -27.47
C CYS A 41 -10.19 -6.46 -28.45
N GLU A 42 -11.12 -6.63 -29.39
CA GLU A 42 -11.11 -7.72 -30.36
C GLU A 42 -9.92 -7.65 -31.34
N ILE A 43 -9.33 -6.46 -31.49
CA ILE A 43 -8.22 -6.21 -32.43
C ILE A 43 -6.86 -6.34 -31.76
N CYS A 44 -6.63 -5.58 -30.69
CA CYS A 44 -5.30 -5.47 -30.06
C CYS A 44 -5.17 -6.22 -28.73
N GLY A 45 -6.27 -6.82 -28.22
CA GLY A 45 -6.26 -7.57 -26.97
C GLY A 45 -6.18 -6.73 -25.68
N THR A 46 -6.13 -5.40 -25.81
CA THR A 46 -6.11 -4.45 -24.68
C THR A 46 -7.32 -4.70 -23.78
N PRO A 47 -7.15 -4.96 -22.48
CA PRO A 47 -8.26 -5.26 -21.58
C PRO A 47 -9.12 -4.03 -21.31
N PHE A 48 -10.44 -4.24 -21.18
CA PHE A 48 -11.42 -3.21 -20.81
C PHE A 48 -11.03 -2.50 -19.50
N ALA A 49 -10.47 -3.24 -18.54
CA ALA A 49 -10.00 -2.71 -17.26
C ALA A 49 -8.99 -1.55 -17.40
N GLN A 50 -8.28 -1.45 -18.53
CA GLN A 50 -7.31 -0.38 -18.78
C GLN A 50 -7.96 0.99 -18.97
N LEU A 51 -9.26 1.06 -19.28
CA LEU A 51 -10.02 2.32 -19.29
C LEU A 51 -10.18 2.94 -17.89
N PHE A 52 -10.15 2.11 -16.86
CA PHE A 52 -10.25 2.54 -15.46
C PHE A 52 -8.89 2.63 -14.78
N ALA A 53 -7.81 2.30 -15.50
CA ALA A 53 -6.46 2.48 -14.99
C ALA A 53 -6.14 3.97 -15.01
N GLU A 54 -6.20 4.61 -13.85
CA GLU A 54 -5.69 5.97 -13.69
C GLU A 54 -4.20 5.96 -14.08
N PRO A 55 -3.75 6.82 -15.02
CA PRO A 55 -2.34 6.93 -15.34
C PRO A 55 -1.59 7.21 -14.05
N GLU A 56 -0.64 6.34 -13.67
CA GLU A 56 0.18 6.56 -12.48
C GLU A 56 0.88 7.92 -12.61
N ARG A 57 0.35 8.92 -11.91
CA ARG A 57 0.89 10.27 -11.93
C ARG A 57 2.18 10.27 -11.12
N ARG A 58 3.27 9.87 -11.76
CA ARG A 58 4.60 9.86 -11.17
C ARG A 58 5.00 11.30 -10.87
N VAL A 59 4.92 11.69 -9.59
CA VAL A 59 5.39 12.99 -9.15
C VAL A 59 6.90 12.90 -9.03
N GLU A 60 7.62 13.65 -9.85
CA GLU A 60 9.08 13.69 -9.81
C GLU A 60 9.51 14.46 -8.55
N ILE A 61 9.86 13.72 -7.50
CA ILE A 61 10.35 14.26 -6.22
C ILE A 61 11.80 13.84 -6.06
N ASP A 62 12.64 14.75 -5.57
CA ASP A 62 14.01 14.45 -5.15
C ASP A 62 14.05 13.23 -4.20
N PRO A 63 14.80 12.16 -4.56
CA PRO A 63 14.91 10.96 -3.75
C PRO A 63 15.36 11.21 -2.30
N SER A 64 16.19 12.22 -2.07
CA SER A 64 16.65 12.59 -0.73
C SER A 64 15.50 13.09 0.16
N ARG A 65 14.51 13.74 -0.46
CA ARG A 65 13.33 14.28 0.21
C ARG A 65 12.34 13.16 0.52
N ALA A 66 12.12 12.23 -0.41
CA ALA A 66 11.28 11.04 -0.19
C ALA A 66 11.83 10.18 0.96
N LEU A 67 13.15 9.97 1.01
CA LEU A 67 13.81 9.26 2.10
C LEU A 67 13.59 9.94 3.46
N ARG A 68 13.84 11.25 3.56
CA ARG A 68 13.66 12.01 4.80
C ARG A 68 12.23 11.92 5.33
N TRP A 69 11.24 12.02 4.45
CA TRP A 69 9.84 11.88 4.84
C TRP A 69 9.52 10.47 5.38
N SER A 70 10.02 9.41 4.73
CA SER A 70 9.84 8.05 5.25
C SER A 70 10.60 7.76 6.54
N LEU A 71 11.71 8.44 6.80
CA LEU A 71 12.41 8.38 8.09
C LEU A 71 11.61 9.07 9.21
N LEU A 72 10.90 10.16 8.91
CA LEU A 72 10.03 10.77 9.93
C LEU A 72 8.87 9.83 10.31
N LEU A 73 8.25 9.20 9.32
CA LEU A 73 7.19 8.23 9.54
C LEU A 73 7.17 7.21 8.39
N PRO A 74 7.26 5.89 8.68
CA PRO A 74 7.21 4.86 7.66
C PRO A 74 5.97 4.99 6.78
N GLY A 75 6.18 5.04 5.46
CA GLY A 75 5.10 5.21 4.48
C GLY A 75 4.85 6.65 4.03
N LEU A 76 5.34 7.66 4.76
CA LEU A 76 5.09 9.06 4.39
C LEU A 76 5.81 9.47 3.09
N GLY A 77 7.01 8.94 2.82
CA GLY A 77 7.68 9.16 1.54
C GLY A 77 6.91 8.59 0.35
N HIS A 78 6.26 7.43 0.53
CA HIS A 78 5.42 6.82 -0.51
C HIS A 78 4.17 7.67 -0.79
N TRP A 79 3.57 8.24 0.26
CA TRP A 79 2.45 9.17 0.11
C TRP A 79 2.83 10.36 -0.77
N MET A 80 4.00 10.96 -0.50
CA MET A 80 4.47 12.14 -1.23
C MET A 80 4.75 11.85 -2.71
N VAL A 81 5.29 10.67 -3.03
CA VAL A 81 5.67 10.28 -4.41
C VAL A 81 4.45 9.85 -5.26
N GLY A 82 3.25 9.77 -4.66
CA GLY A 82 2.00 9.47 -5.37
C GLY A 82 1.43 8.08 -5.08
N HIS A 83 2.21 7.20 -4.44
CA HIS A 83 1.78 5.86 -4.01
C HIS A 83 1.07 5.91 -2.64
N ARG A 84 -0.05 6.64 -2.58
CA ARG A 84 -0.75 6.96 -1.32
C ARG A 84 -1.23 5.71 -0.58
N LEU A 85 -1.81 4.74 -1.29
CA LEU A 85 -2.33 3.51 -0.68
C LEU A 85 -1.21 2.67 -0.06
N ASP A 86 -0.08 2.52 -0.74
CA ASP A 86 1.08 1.82 -0.20
C ASP A 86 1.68 2.55 1.00
N GLY A 87 1.70 3.89 0.96
CA GLY A 87 2.11 4.72 2.09
C GLY A 87 1.24 4.50 3.32
N VAL A 88 -0.09 4.54 3.15
CA VAL A 88 -1.05 4.28 4.24
C VAL A 88 -0.89 2.87 4.81
N ALA A 89 -0.76 1.86 3.96
CA ALA A 89 -0.59 0.48 4.40
C ALA A 89 0.65 0.33 5.30
N ARG A 90 1.78 0.91 4.90
CA ARG A 90 3.02 0.92 5.68
C ARG A 90 2.88 1.69 7.00
N MET A 91 2.18 2.83 7.00
CA MET A 91 1.89 3.58 8.22
C MET A 91 1.07 2.77 9.22
N VAL A 92 -0.02 2.13 8.75
CA VAL A 92 -0.91 1.31 9.60
C VAL A 92 -0.16 0.10 10.17
N LEU A 93 0.60 -0.61 9.34
CA LEU A 93 1.38 -1.77 9.79
C LEU A 93 2.48 -1.38 10.77
N PHE A 94 3.16 -0.25 10.54
CA PHE A 94 4.13 0.26 11.49
C PHE A 94 3.45 0.65 12.81
N ALA A 95 2.35 1.41 12.76
CA ALA A 95 1.61 1.81 13.96
C ALA A 95 1.14 0.61 14.78
N TRP A 96 0.65 -0.44 14.11
CA TRP A 96 0.25 -1.69 14.77
C TRP A 96 1.43 -2.45 15.38
N THR A 97 2.50 -2.67 14.61
CA THR A 97 3.67 -3.44 15.09
C THR A 97 4.41 -2.70 16.20
N PHE A 98 4.73 -1.42 16.00
CA PHE A 98 5.34 -0.57 17.01
C PHE A 98 4.44 -0.36 18.22
N GLY A 99 3.13 -0.13 18.00
CA GLY A 99 2.16 0.00 19.08
C GLY A 99 2.10 -1.24 19.97
N THR A 100 2.21 -2.44 19.37
CA THR A 100 2.28 -3.71 20.10
C THR A 100 3.57 -3.82 20.92
N VAL A 101 4.72 -3.40 20.37
CA VAL A 101 5.99 -3.33 21.11
C VAL A 101 5.87 -2.40 22.32
N VAL A 102 5.32 -1.20 22.13
CA VAL A 102 5.11 -0.22 23.21
C VAL A 102 4.16 -0.79 24.26
N LEU A 103 3.04 -1.37 23.84
CA LEU A 103 2.08 -2.01 24.75
C LEU A 103 2.73 -3.10 25.59
N LEU A 104 3.48 -4.02 24.97
CA LEU A 104 4.20 -5.10 25.66
C LEU A 104 5.32 -4.58 26.58
N ALA A 105 5.96 -3.46 26.22
CA ALA A 105 6.94 -2.82 27.07
C ALA A 105 6.32 -2.20 28.33
N LEU A 106 5.15 -1.57 28.19
CA LEU A 106 4.44 -0.90 29.28
C LEU A 106 3.73 -1.87 30.23
N THR A 107 3.22 -3.00 29.73
CA THR A 107 2.54 -4.02 30.56
C THR A 107 3.50 -4.94 31.32
N ARG A 108 4.80 -4.69 31.19
CA ARG A 108 5.85 -5.51 31.76
C ARG A 108 5.95 -5.34 33.28
N SER A 109 5.36 -6.27 34.04
CA SER A 109 5.54 -6.36 35.49
C SER A 109 6.76 -7.22 35.83
N GLY A 110 7.77 -6.65 36.50
CA GLY A 110 8.83 -7.44 37.15
C GLY A 110 10.00 -7.92 36.28
N GLY A 111 10.66 -7.02 35.55
CA GLY A 111 12.07 -7.14 35.09
C GLY A 111 12.39 -8.16 33.99
N SER A 112 11.93 -9.40 34.08
CA SER A 112 12.26 -10.47 33.12
C SER A 112 11.35 -10.45 31.89
N LEU A 113 11.86 -10.93 30.73
CA LEU A 113 11.10 -10.94 29.47
C LEU A 113 9.93 -11.94 29.50
N GLY A 114 9.87 -12.83 30.51
CA GLY A 114 8.77 -13.77 30.70
C GLY A 114 8.39 -14.56 29.45
N SER A 115 7.16 -15.08 29.42
CA SER A 115 6.57 -15.68 28.22
C SER A 115 6.36 -14.65 27.11
N ALA A 116 6.07 -13.39 27.43
CA ALA A 116 5.84 -12.33 26.45
C ALA A 116 7.09 -11.93 25.63
N GLY A 117 8.28 -12.35 26.05
CA GLY A 117 9.55 -11.91 25.49
C GLY A 117 9.75 -12.27 24.02
N ALA A 118 9.31 -13.46 23.63
CA ALA A 118 9.41 -13.90 22.24
C ALA A 118 8.47 -13.10 21.32
N LEU A 119 7.26 -12.80 21.78
CA LEU A 119 6.32 -11.92 21.07
C LEU A 119 6.88 -10.50 20.95
N PHE A 120 7.43 -9.97 22.05
CA PHE A 120 8.09 -8.67 22.05
C PHE A 120 9.20 -8.60 20.99
N ALA A 121 10.10 -9.60 20.98
CA ALA A 121 11.19 -9.66 20.00
C ALA A 121 10.67 -9.76 18.56
N LEU A 122 9.67 -10.60 18.30
CA LEU A 122 9.04 -10.75 16.98
C LEU A 122 8.50 -9.41 16.46
N TYR A 123 7.71 -8.70 17.27
CA TYR A 123 7.13 -7.41 16.88
C TYR A 123 8.19 -6.30 16.79
N ALA A 124 9.22 -6.31 17.65
CA ALA A 124 10.31 -5.33 17.60
C ALA A 124 11.14 -5.47 16.33
N VAL A 125 11.56 -6.70 15.98
CA VAL A 125 12.28 -6.97 14.73
C VAL A 125 11.42 -6.61 13.52
N SER A 126 10.14 -6.94 13.55
CA SER A 126 9.20 -6.62 12.47
C SER A 126 9.05 -5.10 12.31
N ALA A 127 8.90 -4.35 13.40
CA ALA A 127 8.78 -2.89 13.36
C ALA A 127 10.05 -2.22 12.83
N ILE A 128 11.24 -2.65 13.28
CA ILE A 128 12.54 -2.16 12.79
C ILE A 128 12.69 -2.45 11.29
N THR A 129 12.36 -3.67 10.86
CA THR A 129 12.45 -4.09 9.46
C THR A 129 11.50 -3.27 8.59
N LEU A 130 10.23 -3.13 8.99
CA LEU A 130 9.24 -2.32 8.28
C LEU A 130 9.68 -0.86 8.17
N TYR A 131 10.25 -0.30 9.25
CA TYR A 131 10.75 1.07 9.28
C TYR A 131 11.90 1.27 8.26
N GLY A 132 12.94 0.43 8.33
CA GLY A 132 14.10 0.51 7.44
C GLY A 132 13.74 0.28 5.97
N VAL A 133 12.99 -0.78 5.68
CA VAL A 133 12.55 -1.11 4.32
C VAL A 133 11.67 -0.01 3.72
N SER A 134 10.78 0.60 4.51
CA SER A 134 9.93 1.69 4.02
C SER A 134 10.70 2.97 3.68
N ALA A 135 11.81 3.23 4.35
CA ALA A 135 12.70 4.33 4.00
C ALA A 135 13.45 4.06 2.69
N ILE A 136 13.99 2.84 2.53
CA ILE A 136 14.73 2.45 1.33
C ILE A 136 13.81 2.38 0.11
N ASP A 137 12.63 1.78 0.24
CA ASP A 137 11.65 1.69 -0.86
C ASP A 137 11.20 3.06 -1.34
N ALA A 138 10.96 4.01 -0.44
CA ALA A 138 10.57 5.36 -0.85
C ALA A 138 11.66 6.06 -1.68
N ARG A 139 12.94 5.83 -1.34
CA ARG A 139 14.07 6.32 -2.13
C ARG A 139 14.10 5.65 -3.51
N ARG A 140 13.93 4.33 -3.57
CA ARG A 140 13.95 3.54 -4.83
C ARG A 140 12.86 3.96 -5.79
N ILE A 141 11.63 4.08 -5.29
CA ILE A 141 10.50 4.53 -6.10
C ILE A 141 10.74 5.96 -6.60
N ALA A 142 11.30 6.84 -5.77
CA ALA A 142 11.66 8.20 -6.20
C ALA A 142 12.79 8.25 -7.23
N THR A 143 13.71 7.27 -7.24
CA THR A 143 14.73 7.11 -8.30
C THR A 143 14.19 6.44 -9.56
N GLY A 144 12.93 5.99 -9.56
CA GLY A 144 12.35 5.21 -10.66
C GLY A 144 12.80 3.74 -10.71
N GLU A 145 13.37 3.23 -9.62
CA GLU A 145 13.68 1.82 -9.44
C GLU A 145 12.46 1.05 -8.91
N ASP A 146 12.45 -0.27 -9.12
CA ASP A 146 11.44 -1.14 -8.54
C ASP A 146 11.54 -1.21 -7.00
N PRO A 147 10.40 -1.28 -6.29
CA PRO A 147 10.39 -1.43 -4.84
C PRO A 147 11.02 -2.76 -4.42
N LEU A 148 11.78 -2.77 -3.32
CA LEU A 148 12.32 -4.01 -2.75
C LEU A 148 11.20 -4.93 -2.26
N VAL A 149 10.17 -4.33 -1.65
CA VAL A 149 9.01 -5.06 -1.14
C VAL A 149 7.75 -4.61 -1.87
N PRO A 150 7.30 -5.40 -2.87
CA PRO A 150 6.00 -5.20 -3.52
C PRO A 150 4.85 -5.28 -2.51
N SER A 151 3.73 -4.59 -2.79
CA SER A 151 2.55 -4.57 -1.91
C SER A 151 1.99 -5.97 -1.64
N ARG A 152 2.08 -6.89 -2.61
CA ARG A 152 1.71 -8.31 -2.43
C ARG A 152 2.57 -9.01 -1.40
N THR A 153 3.88 -8.80 -1.44
CA THR A 153 4.83 -9.36 -0.47
C THR A 153 4.55 -8.80 0.92
N LEU A 154 4.24 -7.51 1.01
CA LEU A 154 3.91 -6.83 2.26
C LEU A 154 2.61 -7.37 2.88
N LEU A 155 1.60 -7.68 2.06
CA LEU A 155 0.37 -8.34 2.48
C LEU A 155 0.63 -9.76 3.01
N TRP A 156 1.38 -10.58 2.28
CA TRP A 156 1.70 -11.94 2.77
C TRP A 156 2.58 -11.91 4.02
N ALA A 157 3.51 -10.96 4.12
CA ALA A 157 4.31 -10.76 5.31
C ALA A 157 3.46 -10.42 6.54
N SER A 158 2.42 -9.59 6.40
CA SER A 158 1.51 -9.29 7.51
C SER A 158 0.70 -10.51 7.93
N VAL A 159 0.21 -11.32 6.97
CA VAL A 159 -0.47 -12.59 7.25
C VAL A 159 0.44 -13.54 8.03
N VAL A 160 1.69 -13.72 7.57
CA VAL A 160 2.69 -14.56 8.24
C VAL A 160 2.95 -14.05 9.67
N LEU A 161 3.08 -12.72 9.84
CA LEU A 161 3.29 -12.12 11.15
C LEU A 161 2.11 -12.38 12.10
N VAL A 162 0.87 -12.23 11.62
CA VAL A 162 -0.34 -12.54 12.40
C VAL A 162 -0.32 -14.01 12.83
N VAL A 163 -0.16 -14.94 11.87
CA VAL A 163 -0.15 -16.38 12.16
C VAL A 163 0.95 -16.75 13.15
N ALA A 164 2.18 -16.26 12.93
CA ALA A 164 3.30 -16.50 13.83
C ALA A 164 3.02 -15.95 15.23
N SER A 165 2.43 -14.76 15.34
CA SER A 165 2.09 -14.16 16.62
C SER A 165 1.02 -14.95 17.38
N VAL A 166 -0.01 -15.44 16.68
CA VAL A 166 -1.08 -16.28 17.27
C VAL A 166 -0.50 -17.59 17.75
N LEU A 167 0.27 -18.30 16.90
CA LEU A 167 0.91 -19.56 17.28
C LEU A 167 1.81 -19.40 18.50
N LEU A 168 2.64 -18.35 18.51
CA LEU A 168 3.53 -18.06 19.62
C LEU A 168 2.74 -17.76 20.90
N ALA A 169 1.72 -16.90 20.83
CA ALA A 169 0.85 -16.60 21.96
C ALA A 169 0.14 -17.86 22.50
N THR A 170 -0.40 -18.72 21.63
CA THR A 170 -1.06 -19.97 22.02
C THR A 170 -0.09 -20.92 22.70
N VAL A 171 1.06 -21.20 22.07
CA VAL A 171 2.07 -22.12 22.62
C VAL A 171 2.60 -21.64 23.97
N LEU A 172 2.76 -20.34 24.15
CA LEU A 172 3.27 -19.76 25.39
C LEU A 172 2.21 -19.67 26.50
N SER A 173 0.92 -19.61 26.15
CA SER A 173 -0.18 -19.54 27.10
C SER A 173 -0.65 -20.92 27.59
N LEU A 174 -0.48 -21.97 26.78
CA LEU A 174 -0.91 -23.33 27.12
C LEU A 174 -0.26 -23.92 28.38
N PRO A 175 1.06 -23.79 28.61
CA PRO A 175 1.70 -24.24 29.85
C PRO A 175 1.25 -23.45 31.08
N ALA A 176 1.00 -22.15 30.91
CA ALA A 176 0.55 -21.27 32.00
C ALA A 176 -0.84 -21.65 32.53
N LEU A 177 -1.72 -22.19 31.68
CA LEU A 177 -3.06 -22.66 32.06
C LEU A 177 -3.07 -24.06 32.68
N ARG A 178 -2.05 -24.89 32.44
CA ARG A 178 -1.96 -26.27 32.95
C ARG A 178 -1.22 -26.40 34.29
N GLY A 179 -0.46 -25.38 34.69
CA GLY A 179 0.31 -25.36 35.94
C GLY A 179 -0.31 -24.53 37.06
N GLY A 180 -1.53 -24.01 36.88
CA GLY A 180 -2.30 -23.26 37.87
C GLY A 180 -3.45 -24.06 38.47
#